data_AF-A0A7L4R498-F1
#
_entry.id   AF-A0A7L4R498-F1
#
_cell.length_a   1.000
_cell.length_b   1.000
_cell.length_c   1.000
_cell.angle_alpha   90.00
_cell.angle_beta   90.00
_cell.angle_gamma   90.00
#
_symmetry.space_group_name_H-M   'P 1'
#
loop_
_entity.id
_entity.type
_entity.pdbx_description
1 polymer ?
#
loop_
_entity_poly.entity_id
_entity_poly.type
_entity_poly.pdbx_seq_one_letter_code
_entity_poly.pdbx_strand_id
1 'polypeptide(L)' 'VIGKAPVAELFGFAGDIRSATEGRAMWSTEFAGFEIVPSGMVKDVVTTIRKRKGLKEQMPTPSDYLA' A
#
# COMPACT_ATOMS: atom_id res chain seq x y z
N VAL A 1 1.50 -20.91 8.80
CA VAL A 1 1.95 -19.55 9.21
C VAL A 1 0.80 -18.60 8.95
N ILE A 2 0.46 -17.71 9.88
CA ILE A 2 -0.54 -16.66 9.68
C ILE A 2 0.20 -15.34 9.77
N GLY A 3 0.00 -14.46 8.79
CA GLY A 3 0.64 -13.15 8.73
C GLY A 3 -0.27 -12.13 8.07
N LYS A 4 -0.02 -10.86 8.38
CA LYS A 4 -0.65 -9.71 7.71
C LYS A 4 0.40 -8.95 6.93
N ALA A 5 0.04 -8.47 5.75
CA ALA A 5 0.91 -7.68 4.90
C ALA A 5 0.10 -6.57 4.21
N PRO A 6 0.70 -5.40 3.95
CA PRO A 6 0.05 -4.37 3.15
C PRO A 6 -0.22 -4.88 1.73
N VAL A 7 -1.43 -4.65 1.22
CA VAL A 7 -1.82 -5.07 -0.15
C VAL A 7 -0.87 -4.47 -1.21
N ALA A 8 -0.36 -3.26 -0.97
CA ALA A 8 0.60 -2.61 -1.86
C ALA A 8 1.91 -3.42 -2.06
N GLU A 9 2.29 -4.26 -1.10
CA GLU A 9 3.53 -5.06 -1.13
C GLU A 9 3.30 -6.51 -1.59
N LEU A 10 2.03 -6.90 -1.86
CA LEU A 10 1.69 -8.27 -2.25
C LEU A 10 1.61 -8.50 -3.77
N PHE A 11 1.84 -7.45 -4.58
CA PHE A 11 1.93 -7.62 -6.02
C PHE A 11 3.17 -8.45 -6.38
N GLY A 12 2.96 -9.56 -7.10
CA GLY A 12 4.04 -10.51 -7.42
C GLY A 12 4.22 -11.64 -6.39
N PHE A 13 3.55 -11.56 -5.23
CA PHE A 13 3.72 -12.51 -4.13
C PHE A 13 3.55 -13.98 -4.55
N ALA A 14 2.61 -14.28 -5.46
CA ALA A 14 2.37 -15.63 -5.96
C ALA A 14 3.62 -16.26 -6.62
N GLY A 15 4.39 -15.47 -7.36
CA GLY A 15 5.63 -15.91 -8.00
C GLY A 15 6.76 -16.07 -6.98
N ASP A 16 6.93 -15.07 -6.12
CA ASP A 16 7.98 -15.05 -5.12
C ASP A 16 7.85 -16.20 -4.12
N ILE A 17 6.64 -16.46 -3.61
CA ILE A 17 6.41 -17.56 -2.66
C ILE A 17 6.58 -18.93 -3.33
N ARG A 18 6.22 -19.06 -4.62
CA ARG A 18 6.45 -20.29 -5.37
C ARG A 18 7.93 -20.55 -5.52
N SER A 19 8.70 -19.55 -5.94
CA SER A 19 10.16 -19.65 -6.08
C SER A 19 10.83 -19.98 -4.75
N ALA A 20 10.48 -19.26 -3.69
CA ALA A 20 11.06 -19.42 -2.35
C ALA A 20 10.76 -20.78 -1.69
N THR A 21 9.71 -21.48 -2.14
CA THR A 21 9.28 -22.77 -1.55
C THR A 21 9.34 -23.93 -2.54
N GLU A 22 10.02 -23.75 -3.68
CA GLU A 22 10.08 -24.74 -4.77
C GLU A 22 8.69 -25.21 -5.24
N GLY A 23 7.69 -24.33 -5.16
CA GLY A 23 6.30 -24.60 -5.53
C GLY A 23 5.51 -25.43 -4.54
N ARG A 24 5.99 -25.59 -3.30
CA ARG A 24 5.33 -26.41 -2.27
C ARG A 24 4.39 -25.61 -1.36
N ALA A 25 4.49 -24.27 -1.35
CA ALA A 25 3.61 -23.45 -0.53
C ALA A 25 2.17 -23.45 -1.04
N MET A 26 1.25 -23.81 -0.15
CA MET A 26 -0.18 -23.53 -0.29
C MET A 26 -0.51 -22.29 0.55
N TRP A 27 -1.19 -21.31 -0.06
CA TRP A 27 -1.54 -20.06 0.60
C TRP A 27 -2.93 -19.57 0.17
N SER A 28 -3.55 -18.79 1.04
CA SER A 28 -4.83 -18.10 0.81
C SER A 28 -4.80 -16.75 1.53
N THR A 29 -5.69 -15.84 1.15
CA THR A 29 -5.79 -14.51 1.76
C THR A 29 -7.20 -14.24 2.24
N GLU A 30 -7.30 -13.39 3.25
CA GLU A 30 -8.55 -12.80 3.75
C GLU A 30 -8.31 -11.30 3.98
N PHE A 31 -9.36 -10.49 3.83
CA PHE A 31 -9.25 -9.04 4.07
C PHE A 31 -9.11 -8.74 5.56
N ALA A 32 -7.98 -8.12 5.93
CA ALA A 32 -7.66 -7.81 7.33
C ALA A 32 -8.14 -6.42 7.80
N GLY A 33 -8.59 -5.54 6.90
CA GLY A 33 -8.99 -4.17 7.23
C GLY A 33 -8.07 -3.08 6.64
N PHE A 34 -8.27 -1.85 7.11
CA PHE A 34 -7.40 -0.71 6.83
C PHE A 34 -6.59 -0.36 8.07
N GLU A 35 -5.31 -0.05 7.88
CA GLU A 35 -4.41 0.40 8.93
C GLU A 35 -3.78 1.75 8.56
N ILE A 36 -3.29 2.48 9.57
CA ILE A 36 -2.66 3.79 9.39
C ILE A 36 -1.32 3.60 8.66
N VAL A 37 -1.12 4.38 7.60
CA VAL A 37 0.17 4.44 6.91
C VAL A 37 1.22 5.03 7.84
N PRO A 38 2.40 4.41 8.00
CA PRO A 38 3.49 4.94 8.80
C PRO A 38 3.83 6.39 8.45
N SER A 39 4.04 7.23 9.46
CA SER A 39 4.20 8.69 9.33
C SER A 39 5.26 9.11 8.30
N GLY A 40 6.37 8.37 8.21
CA GLY A 40 7.44 8.62 7.24
C GLY A 40 7.06 8.39 5.78
N MET A 41 6.00 7.62 5.50
CA MET A 41 5.56 7.29 4.12
C MET A 41 4.30 8.05 3.70
N VAL A 42 3.58 8.69 4.63
CA VAL A 42 2.30 9.34 4.35
C VAL A 42 2.44 10.38 3.23
N LYS A 43 3.47 11.24 3.31
CA LYS A 43 3.68 12.32 2.33
C LYS A 43 3.88 11.76 0.92
N ASP A 44 4.70 10.73 0.78
CA ASP A 44 5.04 10.15 -0.52
C ASP A 44 3.81 9.45 -1.11
N VAL A 45 3.12 8.63 -0.31
CA VAL A 45 1.88 7.94 -0.73
C VAL A 45 0.82 8.94 -1.21
N VAL A 46 0.57 10.00 -0.44
CA VAL A 46 -0.41 11.03 -0.82
C VAL A 46 0.01 11.73 -2.12
N THR A 47 1.29 12.08 -2.25
CA THR A 47 1.83 12.76 -3.44
C THR A 47 1.70 11.88 -4.69
N THR A 48 2.06 10.59 -4.61
CA THR A 48 1.92 9.63 -5.71
C THR A 48 0.46 9.45 -6.14
N ILE A 49 -0.46 9.38 -5.18
CA ILE A 49 -1.91 9.27 -5.47
C ILE A 49 -2.41 10.53 -6.18
N ARG A 50 -1.97 11.72 -5.74
CA ARG A 50 -2.36 13.01 -6.35
C ARG A 50 -1.84 13.13 -7.77
N LYS A 51 -0.57 12.77 -8.01
CA LYS A 51 0.04 12.71 -9.33
C LYS A 51 -0.74 11.80 -10.29
N ARG A 52 -1.08 10.59 -9.84
CA ARG A 52 -1.89 9.63 -10.63
C ARG A 52 -3.27 10.18 -10.98
N LYS A 53 -3.84 11.04 -10.13
CA LYS A 53 -5.14 11.70 -10.36
C LYS A 53 -5.03 13.02 -11.12
N GLY A 54 -3.84 13.46 -11.53
CA GLY A 54 -3.63 14.75 -12.21
C GLY A 54 -3.85 15.98 -11.33
N LEU A 55 -3.73 15.83 -10.00
CA LEU A 55 -3.86 16.92 -9.03
C LEU A 55 -2.50 17.56 -8.73
N LYS A 56 -2.52 18.77 -8.14
CA LYS A 56 -1.29 19.44 -7.67
C LYS A 56 -0.55 18.56 -6.65
N GLU A 57 0.74 18.34 -6.85
CA GLU A 57 1.60 17.48 -5.99
C GLU A 57 1.86 18.04 -4.58
N GLN A 58 1.29 19.20 -4.24
CA GLN A 58 1.33 19.77 -2.89
C GLN A 58 0.34 19.09 -1.95
N MET A 59 0.76 18.91 -0.69
CA MET A 59 -0.13 18.50 0.40
C MET A 59 -1.19 19.59 0.63
N PRO A 60 -2.48 19.23 0.68
CA PRO A 60 -3.51 20.19 1.04
C PRO A 60 -3.31 20.71 2.46
N THR A 61 -3.44 22.01 2.63
CA THR A 61 -3.39 22.69 3.93
C THR A 61 -4.79 23.18 4.30
N PRO A 62 -5.10 23.37 5.60
CA PRO A 62 -6.41 23.91 5.99
C PRO A 62 -6.76 25.24 5.32
N SER A 63 -5.76 26.08 5.06
CA SER A 63 -5.90 27.37 4.37
C SER A 63 -6.38 27.26 2.92
N ASP A 64 -6.24 26.08 2.28
CA ASP A 64 -6.77 25.85 0.93
C ASP A 64 -8.32 25.76 0.92
N TYR A 65 -8.95 25.58 2.09
CA TYR A 65 -10.38 25.30 2.22
C TYR A 65 -11.13 26.28 3.13
N LEU A 66 -10.44 26.90 4.07
CA LEU A 66 -11.03 27.86 5.01
C LEU A 66 -10.79 29.28 4.48
N ALA A 67 -11.84 29.86 3.92
CA ALA A 67 -11.92 31.29 3.55
C ALA A 67 -12.31 32.14 4.76
#